data_AF-K1TXJ5-F1
#
_entry.id   AF-K1TXJ5-F1
#
_cell.length_a   1.000
_cell.length_b   1.000
_cell.length_c   1.000
_cell.angle_alpha   90.00
_cell.angle_beta   90.00
_cell.angle_gamma   90.00
#
_symmetry.space_group_name_H-M   'P 1'
#
loop_
_entity.id
_entity.type
_entity.pdbx_description
1 polymer ?
#
loop_
_entity_poly.entity_id
_entity_poly.type
_entity_poly.pdbx_seq_one_letter_code
_entity_poly.pdbx_strand_id
1 'polypeptide(L)'
;MLGAACLLLLPLGAGAQVQLDSVGRDAKYVNNIIARSQKIVDALQLTDKSSKQNVLHIICNRYFLLNDIYEKFGKNKAERDAELYKHHFEFAANLENYLSEKQVEQVKDGMTFGVVPKTYQAHLEMIPSLKENEKLQILNWLKEARE
;
A
#
# COMPACT_ATOMS: atom_id res chain seq x y z
N MET A 1 -18.33 22.22 -49.68
CA MET A 1 -17.02 22.07 -49.03
C MET A 1 -17.28 21.66 -47.59
N LEU A 2 -16.99 20.41 -47.23
CA LEU A 2 -17.22 19.90 -45.88
C LEU A 2 -16.23 20.57 -44.91
N GLY A 3 -16.75 21.26 -43.91
CA GLY A 3 -15.97 21.80 -42.79
C GLY A 3 -15.52 20.65 -41.90
N ALA A 4 -14.21 20.44 -41.82
CA ALA A 4 -13.59 19.45 -40.94
C ALA A 4 -13.89 19.79 -39.47
N ALA A 5 -14.74 18.98 -38.85
CA ALA A 5 -14.91 18.97 -37.40
C ALA A 5 -13.61 18.44 -36.79
N CYS A 6 -12.77 19.35 -36.30
CA CYS A 6 -11.57 19.02 -35.53
C CYS A 6 -12.03 18.47 -34.19
N LEU A 7 -12.17 17.14 -34.12
CA LEU A 7 -12.45 16.41 -32.90
C LEU A 7 -11.24 16.59 -31.98
N LEU A 8 -11.35 17.50 -31.02
CA LEU A 8 -10.41 17.65 -29.90
C LEU A 8 -10.39 16.32 -29.14
N LEU A 9 -9.38 15.49 -29.42
CA LEU A 9 -8.98 14.38 -28.58
C LEU A 9 -8.55 14.96 -27.22
N LEU A 10 -9.49 15.02 -26.28
CA LEU A 10 -9.17 15.18 -24.87
C LEU A 10 -8.26 14.01 -24.47
N PRO A 11 -7.07 14.25 -23.89
CA PRO A 11 -6.23 13.18 -23.38
C PRO A 11 -6.97 12.50 -22.22
N LEU A 12 -7.53 11.33 -22.48
CA LEU A 12 -8.02 10.42 -21.46
C LEU A 12 -6.82 9.94 -20.62
N GLY A 13 -6.77 10.36 -19.37
CA GLY A 13 -6.10 9.62 -18.30
C GLY A 13 -4.64 10.00 -18.01
N ALA A 14 -4.37 11.26 -17.67
CA ALA A 14 -3.37 11.51 -16.64
C ALA A 14 -4.11 11.43 -15.29
N GLY A 15 -4.04 10.29 -14.60
CA GLY A 15 -4.56 10.18 -13.24
C GLY A 15 -3.99 11.33 -12.40
N ALA A 16 -4.83 11.99 -11.60
CA ALA A 16 -4.40 13.13 -10.79
C ALA A 16 -3.17 12.74 -9.95
N GLN A 17 -2.17 13.61 -9.91
CA GLN A 17 -0.97 13.39 -9.12
C GLN A 17 -1.35 13.35 -7.64
N VAL A 18 -1.00 12.26 -6.95
CA VAL A 18 -1.22 12.14 -5.51
C VAL A 18 -0.30 13.13 -4.82
N GLN A 19 -0.84 14.02 -4.00
CA GLN A 19 -0.04 14.98 -3.23
C GLN A 19 0.55 14.30 -2.00
N LEU A 20 1.82 14.59 -1.69
CA LEU A 20 2.43 14.17 -0.44
C LEU A 20 1.92 15.05 0.70
N ASP A 21 1.32 14.44 1.72
CA ASP A 21 0.81 15.13 2.90
C ASP A 21 1.94 15.47 3.89
N SER A 22 2.90 16.31 3.46
CA SER A 22 4.08 16.67 4.26
C SER A 22 3.99 18.04 4.93
N VAL A 23 2.95 18.83 4.66
CA VAL A 23 2.84 20.21 5.13
C VAL A 23 2.72 20.22 6.65
N GLY A 24 3.56 21.03 7.32
CA GLY A 24 3.56 21.14 8.79
C GLY A 24 4.22 19.98 9.53
N ARG A 25 4.73 18.96 8.84
CA ARG A 25 5.44 17.82 9.45
C ARG A 25 6.94 18.09 9.58
N ASP A 26 7.57 17.48 10.58
CA ASP A 26 9.02 17.54 10.74
C ASP A 26 9.75 16.97 9.50
N ALA A 27 10.73 17.72 8.99
CA ALA A 27 11.42 17.36 7.75
C ALA A 27 12.21 16.05 7.87
N LYS A 28 12.78 15.76 9.04
CA LYS A 28 13.52 14.51 9.26
C LYS A 28 12.57 13.32 9.31
N TYR A 29 11.42 13.47 9.95
CA TYR A 29 10.36 12.46 9.93
C TYR A 29 9.88 12.17 8.51
N VAL A 30 9.55 13.23 7.74
CA VAL A 30 9.11 13.09 6.34
C VAL A 30 10.16 12.35 5.50
N ASN A 31 11.44 12.74 5.60
CA ASN A 31 12.52 12.10 4.85
C ASN A 31 12.70 10.62 5.23
N ASN A 32 12.55 10.26 6.51
CA ASN A 32 12.62 8.88 6.95
C ASN A 32 11.47 8.03 6.39
N ILE A 33 10.26 8.57 6.35
CA ILE A 33 9.09 7.89 5.78
C ILE A 33 9.26 7.73 4.27
N ILE A 34 9.70 8.78 3.56
CA ILE A 34 10.00 8.68 2.12
C ILE A 34 11.04 7.59 1.87
N ALA A 35 12.15 7.59 2.61
CA ALA A 35 13.21 6.59 2.43
C ALA A 35 12.73 5.15 2.70
N ARG A 36 11.85 4.96 3.69
CA ARG A 36 11.22 3.66 3.97
C ARG A 36 10.31 3.23 2.81
N SER A 37 9.40 4.11 2.40
CA SER A 37 8.44 3.83 1.32
C SER A 37 9.14 3.59 -0.02
N GLN A 38 10.23 4.31 -0.30
CA GLN A 38 11.00 4.15 -1.53
C GLN A 38 11.55 2.73 -1.68
N LYS A 39 12.05 2.11 -0.60
CA LYS A 39 12.52 0.71 -0.63
C LYS A 39 11.42 -0.27 -1.01
N ILE A 40 10.18 0.00 -0.60
CA ILE A 40 9.02 -0.83 -0.97
C ILE A 40 8.70 -0.65 -2.45
N VAL A 41 8.65 0.59 -2.93
CA VAL A 41 8.36 0.90 -4.34
C VAL A 41 9.43 0.38 -5.29
N ASP A 42 10.70 0.46 -4.91
CA ASP A 42 11.82 -0.05 -5.71
C ASP A 42 11.70 -1.56 -5.91
N ALA A 43 11.23 -2.31 -4.90
CA ALA A 43 11.02 -3.75 -4.99
C ALA A 43 9.89 -4.14 -5.96
N LEU A 44 8.95 -3.24 -6.24
CA LEU A 44 7.86 -3.47 -7.22
C LEU A 44 8.34 -3.42 -8.67
N GLN A 45 9.52 -2.83 -8.93
CA GLN A 45 10.12 -2.71 -10.27
C GLN A 45 9.17 -2.10 -11.32
N LEU A 46 8.36 -1.12 -10.91
CA LEU A 46 7.50 -0.40 -11.84
C LEU A 46 8.34 0.24 -12.95
N THR A 47 7.77 0.47 -14.12
CA THR A 47 8.46 1.13 -15.24
C THR A 47 7.99 2.57 -15.39
N ASP A 48 6.70 2.82 -15.21
CA ASP A 48 6.12 4.15 -15.29
C ASP A 48 6.51 5.04 -14.10
N LYS A 49 7.10 6.20 -14.40
CA LYS A 49 7.59 7.15 -13.40
C LYS A 49 6.45 7.80 -12.62
N SER A 50 5.33 8.08 -13.28
CA SER A 50 4.17 8.70 -12.63
C SER A 50 3.57 7.76 -11.58
N SER A 51 3.35 6.50 -11.97
CA SER A 51 2.86 5.44 -11.10
C SER A 51 3.80 5.20 -9.92
N LYS A 52 5.13 5.18 -10.13
CA LYS A 52 6.10 5.11 -9.02
C LYS A 52 5.90 6.22 -8.00
N GLN A 53 5.77 7.46 -8.46
CA GLN A 53 5.64 8.61 -7.59
C GLN A 53 4.30 8.58 -6.83
N ASN A 54 3.20 8.25 -7.52
CA ASN A 54 1.89 8.15 -6.89
C ASN A 54 1.86 7.03 -5.83
N VAL A 55 2.38 5.85 -6.15
CA VAL A 55 2.49 4.72 -5.20
C VAL A 55 3.36 5.11 -4.00
N LEU A 56 4.50 5.78 -4.22
CA LEU A 56 5.35 6.30 -3.15
C LEU A 56 4.57 7.22 -2.22
N HIS A 57 3.85 8.19 -2.77
CA HIS A 57 3.07 9.15 -1.99
C HIS A 57 1.92 8.47 -1.25
N ILE A 58 1.22 7.50 -1.85
CA ILE A 58 0.17 6.73 -1.18
C ILE A 58 0.71 5.99 0.04
N ILE A 59 1.87 5.33 -0.08
CA ILE A 59 2.50 4.61 1.04
C ILE A 59 2.95 5.59 2.12
N CYS A 60 3.59 6.71 1.76
CA CYS A 60 3.97 7.76 2.72
C CYS A 60 2.76 8.31 3.47
N ASN A 61 1.70 8.68 2.75
CA ASN A 61 0.48 9.23 3.34
C ASN A 61 -0.20 8.22 4.25
N ARG A 62 -0.14 6.91 3.95
CA ARG A 62 -0.62 5.87 4.87
C ARG A 62 0.17 5.86 6.18
N TYR A 63 1.51 5.94 6.14
CA TYR A 63 2.31 6.04 7.35
C TYR A 63 2.00 7.30 8.16
N PHE A 64 1.82 8.44 7.49
CA PHE A 64 1.44 9.70 8.12
C PHE A 64 0.08 9.62 8.79
N LEU A 65 -0.95 9.14 8.09
CA LEU A 65 -2.29 8.94 8.64
C LEU A 65 -2.28 8.03 9.87
N LEU A 66 -1.55 6.91 9.80
CA LEU A 66 -1.40 6.02 10.94
C LEU A 66 -0.78 6.77 12.13
N ASN A 67 0.33 7.49 11.92
CA ASN A 67 0.95 8.27 12.98
C ASN A 67 -0.02 9.26 13.61
N ASP A 68 -0.79 10.01 12.81
CA ASP A 68 -1.75 11.00 13.30
C ASP A 68 -2.86 10.35 14.13
N ILE A 69 -3.37 9.19 13.70
CA ILE A 69 -4.35 8.40 14.45
C ILE A 69 -3.75 7.95 15.80
N TYR A 70 -2.51 7.47 15.81
CA TYR A 70 -1.83 7.06 17.05
C TYR A 70 -1.52 8.24 17.98
N GLU A 71 -1.13 9.40 17.46
CA GLU A 71 -0.90 10.62 18.24
C GLU A 71 -2.21 11.14 18.85
N LYS A 72 -3.30 11.14 18.08
CA LYS A 72 -4.61 11.65 18.50
C LYS A 72 -5.25 10.78 19.58
N PHE A 73 -5.28 9.46 19.38
CA PHE A 73 -6.02 8.55 20.27
C PHE A 73 -5.15 7.85 21.31
N GLY A 74 -3.82 7.85 21.15
CA GLY A 74 -2.86 7.31 22.12
C GLY A 74 -3.25 5.92 22.65
N LYS A 75 -3.59 5.86 23.95
CA LYS A 75 -3.98 4.62 24.64
C LYS A 75 -5.47 4.24 24.48
N ASN A 76 -6.31 5.10 23.90
CA ASN A 76 -7.73 4.81 23.67
C ASN A 76 -7.89 3.85 22.49
N LYS A 77 -7.72 2.55 22.75
CA LYS A 77 -7.75 1.48 21.75
C LYS A 77 -9.08 1.47 20.98
N ALA A 78 -10.22 1.65 21.65
CA ALA A 78 -11.52 1.54 21.01
C ALA A 78 -11.74 2.62 19.96
N GLU A 79 -11.48 3.89 20.30
CA GLU A 79 -11.61 5.00 19.34
C GLU A 79 -10.55 4.92 18.23
N ARG A 80 -9.32 4.54 18.57
CA ARG A 80 -8.26 4.35 17.58
C ARG A 80 -8.64 3.28 16.56
N ASP A 81 -9.07 2.11 17.02
CA ASP A 81 -9.43 1.00 16.14
C ASP A 81 -10.67 1.36 15.28
N ALA A 82 -11.62 2.12 15.83
CA ALA A 82 -12.75 2.64 15.07
C ALA A 82 -12.31 3.62 13.97
N GLU A 83 -11.33 4.49 14.23
CA GLU A 83 -10.78 5.39 13.22
C GLU A 83 -9.99 4.64 12.15
N LEU A 84 -9.14 3.68 12.55
CA LEU A 84 -8.39 2.82 11.62
C LEU A 84 -9.33 2.07 10.67
N TYR A 85 -10.46 1.60 11.16
CA TYR A 85 -11.46 0.88 10.36
C TYR A 85 -12.05 1.74 9.24
N LYS A 86 -12.32 3.03 9.48
CA LYS A 86 -12.84 3.95 8.46
C LYS A 86 -11.92 4.07 7.26
N HIS A 87 -10.61 4.06 7.51
CA HIS A 87 -9.57 4.21 6.50
C HIS A 87 -8.95 2.87 6.07
N HIS A 88 -9.51 1.73 6.48
CA HIS A 88 -8.88 0.43 6.24
C HIS A 88 -8.85 0.11 4.74
N PHE A 89 -9.98 0.27 4.06
CA PHE A 89 -10.13 -0.08 2.64
C PHE A 89 -9.57 0.97 1.67
N GLU A 90 -9.46 2.24 2.11
CA GLU A 90 -8.98 3.34 1.27
C GLU A 90 -7.56 3.12 0.76
N PHE A 91 -6.70 2.52 1.59
CA PHE A 91 -5.31 2.31 1.23
C PHE A 91 -5.16 1.36 0.03
N ALA A 92 -5.82 0.21 0.07
CA ALA A 92 -5.81 -0.75 -1.02
C ALA A 92 -6.45 -0.17 -2.30
N ALA A 93 -7.62 0.46 -2.15
CA ALA A 93 -8.32 1.09 -3.27
C ALA A 93 -7.46 2.15 -3.98
N ASN A 94 -6.70 2.96 -3.22
CA ASN A 94 -5.79 3.94 -3.80
C ASN A 94 -4.65 3.30 -4.58
N LEU A 95 -4.07 2.20 -4.07
CA LEU A 95 -3.00 1.47 -4.73
C LEU A 95 -3.46 0.76 -6.01
N GLU A 96 -4.67 0.20 -6.02
CA GLU A 96 -5.26 -0.52 -7.16
C GLU A 96 -5.44 0.35 -8.40
N ASN A 97 -5.43 1.68 -8.26
CA ASN A 97 -5.39 2.60 -9.41
C ASN A 97 -4.08 2.53 -10.21
N TYR A 98 -3.00 2.00 -9.62
CA TYR A 98 -1.65 1.99 -10.20
C TYR A 98 -0.99 0.60 -10.18
N LEU A 99 -1.50 -0.32 -9.38
CA LEU A 99 -0.90 -1.62 -9.08
C LEU A 99 -1.89 -2.75 -9.37
N SER A 100 -1.35 -3.88 -9.83
CA SER A 100 -2.10 -5.15 -9.82
C SER A 100 -2.31 -5.66 -8.39
N GLU A 101 -3.30 -6.54 -8.19
CA GLU A 101 -3.56 -7.19 -6.89
C GLU A 101 -2.28 -7.83 -6.29
N LYS A 102 -1.48 -8.50 -7.12
CA LYS A 102 -0.20 -9.08 -6.68
C LYS A 102 0.80 -8.03 -6.18
N GLN A 103 0.85 -6.86 -6.82
CA GLN A 103 1.73 -5.77 -6.39
C GLN A 103 1.19 -5.08 -5.14
N VAL A 104 -0.13 -5.00 -4.95
CA VAL A 104 -0.74 -4.55 -3.69
C VAL A 104 -0.32 -5.47 -2.54
N GLU A 105 -0.38 -6.78 -2.74
CA GLU A 105 0.12 -7.76 -1.77
C GLU A 105 1.62 -7.55 -1.45
N GLN A 106 2.45 -7.27 -2.46
CA GLN A 106 3.87 -6.96 -2.26
C GLN A 106 4.10 -5.68 -1.44
N VAL A 107 3.25 -4.66 -1.62
CA VAL A 107 3.29 -3.45 -0.78
C VAL A 107 2.95 -3.80 0.67
N LYS A 108 1.86 -4.56 0.90
CA LYS A 108 1.47 -5.01 2.25
C LYS A 108 2.57 -5.82 2.92
N ASP A 109 3.20 -6.74 2.18
CA ASP A 109 4.34 -7.51 2.66
C ASP A 109 5.53 -6.59 2.99
N GLY A 110 5.84 -5.63 2.12
CA GLY A 110 6.91 -4.65 2.36
C GLY A 110 6.70 -3.81 3.62
N MET A 111 5.46 -3.40 3.89
CA MET A 111 5.10 -2.65 5.10
C MET A 111 5.14 -3.50 6.38
N THR A 112 5.02 -4.83 6.25
CA THR A 112 5.02 -5.81 7.35
C THR A 112 6.25 -6.71 7.35
N PHE A 113 7.37 -6.22 6.80
CA PHE A 113 8.68 -6.87 6.81
C PHE A 113 8.75 -8.25 6.13
N GLY A 114 7.78 -8.55 5.26
CA GLY A 114 7.67 -9.82 4.53
C GLY A 114 7.41 -11.01 5.44
N VAL A 115 6.71 -10.81 6.57
CA VAL A 115 6.44 -11.88 7.55
C VAL A 115 5.59 -12.98 6.93
N VAL A 116 4.54 -12.66 6.17
CA VAL A 116 3.67 -13.68 5.53
C VAL A 116 4.46 -14.69 4.69
N PRO A 117 5.22 -14.29 3.65
CA PRO A 117 5.95 -15.25 2.83
C PRO A 117 7.03 -16.01 3.63
N LYS A 118 7.73 -15.35 4.56
CA LYS A 118 8.78 -15.99 5.38
C LYS A 118 8.20 -17.06 6.31
N THR A 119 7.14 -16.73 7.03
CA THR A 119 6.51 -17.64 7.99
C THR A 119 5.79 -18.78 7.28
N TYR A 120 5.12 -18.50 6.16
CA TYR A 120 4.51 -19.55 5.34
C TYR A 120 5.56 -20.55 4.84
N GLN A 121 6.67 -20.07 4.28
CA GLN A 121 7.77 -20.93 3.82
C GLN A 121 8.34 -21.78 4.96
N ALA A 122 8.58 -21.18 6.13
CA ALA A 122 9.07 -21.91 7.31
C ALA A 122 8.11 -23.04 7.73
N HIS A 123 6.79 -22.82 7.67
CA HIS A 123 5.82 -23.88 7.95
C HIS A 123 5.88 -25.03 6.95
N LEU A 124 6.04 -24.73 5.65
CA LEU A 124 6.19 -25.76 4.62
C LEU A 124 7.48 -26.59 4.80
N GLU A 125 8.57 -25.94 5.21
CA GLU A 125 9.85 -26.61 5.46
C GLU A 125 9.81 -27.47 6.73
N MET A 126 9.19 -26.96 7.80
CA MET A 126 9.06 -27.69 9.06
C MET A 126 8.10 -28.88 8.97
N ILE A 127 7.06 -28.78 8.14
CA ILE A 127 6.03 -29.80 8.00
C ILE A 127 5.80 -30.12 6.50
N PRO A 128 6.70 -30.88 5.86
CA PRO A 128 6.61 -31.17 4.42
C PRO A 128 5.36 -31.97 4.00
N SER A 129 4.70 -32.63 4.96
CA SER A 129 3.52 -33.46 4.76
C SER A 129 2.19 -32.71 4.82
N LEU A 130 2.20 -31.37 4.91
CA LEU A 130 0.97 -30.56 4.91
C LEU A 130 0.13 -30.84 3.67
N LYS A 131 -1.18 -31.02 3.87
CA LYS A 131 -2.16 -31.15 2.79
C LYS A 131 -2.46 -29.77 2.19
N GLU A 132 -2.92 -29.74 0.95
CA GLU A 132 -3.22 -28.48 0.24
C GLU A 132 -4.25 -27.60 0.97
N ASN A 133 -5.26 -28.20 1.61
CA ASN A 133 -6.24 -27.44 2.40
C ASN A 133 -5.62 -26.83 3.67
N GLU A 134 -4.65 -27.51 4.29
CA GLU A 134 -3.95 -27.02 5.48
C GLU A 134 -2.99 -25.88 5.11
N LYS A 135 -2.26 -26.01 4.00
CA LYS A 135 -1.42 -24.95 3.43
C LYS A 135 -2.24 -23.70 3.15
N LEU A 136 -3.38 -23.85 2.49
CA LEU A 136 -4.28 -22.73 2.19
C LEU A 136 -4.79 -22.06 3.47
N GLN A 137 -5.18 -22.83 4.49
CA GLN A 137 -5.67 -22.27 5.75
C GLN A 137 -4.58 -21.48 6.50
N ILE A 138 -3.35 -22.01 6.55
CA ILE A 138 -2.20 -21.30 7.13
C ILE A 138 -1.97 -19.99 6.40
N LEU A 139 -1.95 -20.02 5.06
CA LEU A 139 -1.76 -18.81 4.26
C LEU A 139 -2.86 -17.77 4.50
N ASN A 140 -4.12 -18.21 4.61
CA ASN A 140 -5.25 -17.32 4.88
C ASN A 140 -5.12 -16.62 6.25
N TRP A 141 -4.78 -17.35 7.31
CA TRP A 141 -4.55 -16.74 8.63
C TRP A 141 -3.36 -15.79 8.66
N LEU A 142 -2.28 -16.12 7.95
CA LEU A 142 -1.13 -15.21 7.84
C LEU A 142 -1.51 -13.92 7.11
N LYS A 143 -2.33 -14.02 6.06
CA LYS A 143 -2.84 -12.83 5.36
C LYS A 143 -3.78 -12.02 6.24
N GLU A 144 -4.69 -12.67 6.98
CA GLU A 144 -5.57 -11.99 7.95
C GLU A 144 -4.76 -11.23 9.01
N ALA A 145 -3.71 -11.85 9.55
CA ALA A 145 -2.84 -11.22 10.54
C ALA A 145 -2.01 -10.03 10.00
N ARG A 146 -1.89 -9.91 8.67
CA ARG A 146 -1.15 -8.82 8.01
C ARG A 146 -2.00 -7.56 7.82
N GLU A 147 -3.32 -7.70 7.74
CA GLU A 147 -4.27 -6.59 7.55
C GLU A 147 -4.44 -5.73 8.82
#